data_AF-A0A5C7ATY4-F1
#
_entry.id   AF-A0A5C7ATY4-F1
#
_cell.length_a   1.000
_cell.length_b   1.000
_cell.length_c   1.000
_cell.angle_alpha   90.00
_cell.angle_beta   90.00
_cell.angle_gamma   90.00
#
_symmetry.space_group_name_H-M   'P 1'
#
loop_
_entity.id
_entity.type
_entity.pdbx_description
1 polymer ?
#
loop_
_entity_poly.entity_id
_entity_poly.type
_entity_poly.pdbx_seq_one_letter_code
_entity_poly.pdbx_strand_id
1 'polypeptide(L)'
;MALDEHFDIEIIHSNKPLVIIETDSNLHDVITFNVTDSVLSFDFLKRITSKKRLSIKVNYTNTLKTITTKDNAEINAISPIKSNTFKINANDASKINMYVNTTNFELTGKGKCKITLNLNCENMTVSLKDYAKLNTQINSKKSQFILYEKANVNINGYTDTATIEANNSATFIGKDLTTKNVIATAEISSDITLEAIDNIAIEASGNSTISIYGNPEIAVKRLVDTSKIQKKLR
;
A
#
# COMPACT_ATOMS: atom_id res chain seq x y z
N MET A 1 9.62 10.27 -7.99
CA MET A 1 8.92 11.46 -7.46
C MET A 1 8.91 11.37 -5.96
N ALA A 2 9.18 12.47 -5.26
CA ALA A 2 9.14 12.56 -3.81
C ALA A 2 8.31 13.78 -3.41
N LEU A 3 7.30 13.58 -2.56
CA LEU A 3 6.36 14.59 -2.11
C LEU A 3 6.29 14.62 -0.59
N ASP A 4 6.18 15.80 -0.02
CA ASP A 4 6.10 16.06 1.42
C ASP A 4 5.01 17.09 1.72
N GLU A 5 4.90 17.47 3.00
CA GLU A 5 4.02 18.52 3.47
C GLU A 5 2.53 18.32 3.11
N HIS A 6 1.85 19.35 2.62
CA HIS A 6 0.40 19.38 2.32
C HIS A 6 0.13 19.57 0.82
N PHE A 7 0.96 18.95 -0.03
CA PHE A 7 0.72 18.91 -1.47
C PHE A 7 -0.37 17.89 -1.82
N ASP A 8 -1.26 18.29 -2.73
CA ASP A 8 -2.25 17.41 -3.36
C ASP A 8 -1.96 17.40 -4.86
N ILE A 9 -1.50 16.24 -5.37
CA ILE A 9 -0.96 16.10 -6.72
C ILE A 9 -1.73 15.04 -7.50
N GLU A 10 -2.23 15.45 -8.66
CA GLU A 10 -2.74 14.53 -9.68
C GLU A 10 -1.60 14.14 -10.64
N ILE A 11 -1.40 12.84 -10.87
CA ILE A 11 -0.43 12.35 -11.86
C ILE A 11 -1.11 11.72 -13.07
N ILE A 12 -0.59 12.03 -14.24
CA ILE A 12 -1.16 11.61 -15.53
C ILE A 12 -0.03 11.09 -16.43
N HIS A 13 -0.22 9.93 -17.04
CA HIS A 13 0.71 9.41 -18.03
C HIS A 13 0.63 10.24 -19.31
N SER A 14 1.79 10.63 -19.86
CA SER A 14 1.88 11.41 -21.09
C SER A 14 3.18 11.14 -21.85
N ASN A 15 3.24 11.61 -23.09
CA ASN A 15 4.43 11.52 -23.93
C ASN A 15 5.49 12.57 -23.58
N LYS A 16 5.14 13.60 -22.80
CA LYS A 16 6.05 14.67 -22.40
C LYS A 16 5.87 15.00 -20.91
N PRO A 17 6.98 15.20 -20.16
CA PRO A 17 6.88 15.67 -18.79
C PRO A 17 6.34 17.10 -18.76
N LEU A 18 5.44 17.38 -17.83
CA LEU A 18 4.83 18.70 -17.63
C LEU A 18 4.39 18.83 -16.17
N VAL A 19 4.61 20.01 -15.58
CA VAL A 19 4.05 20.39 -14.28
C VAL A 19 3.09 21.55 -14.53
N ILE A 20 1.86 21.41 -14.04
CA ILE A 20 0.83 22.46 -14.09
C ILE A 20 0.49 22.80 -12.64
N ILE A 21 0.65 24.07 -12.27
CA ILE A 21 0.33 24.57 -10.93
C ILE A 21 -0.78 25.60 -11.09
N GLU A 22 -1.92 25.34 -10.47
CA GLU A 22 -3.05 26.24 -10.43
C GLU A 22 -3.32 26.65 -8.99
N THR A 23 -3.04 27.92 -8.67
CA THR A 23 -3.12 28.43 -7.31
C THR A 23 -3.53 29.89 -7.27
N ASP A 24 -3.66 30.45 -6.06
CA ASP A 24 -3.93 31.88 -5.87
C ASP A 24 -2.71 32.70 -6.34
N SER A 25 -2.95 33.90 -6.90
CA SER A 25 -1.88 34.70 -7.53
C SER A 25 -0.68 34.95 -6.61
N ASN A 26 -0.93 35.14 -5.32
CA ASN A 26 0.08 35.37 -4.29
C ASN A 26 0.87 34.11 -3.87
N LEU A 27 0.45 32.92 -4.31
CA LEU A 27 1.10 31.65 -3.97
C LEU A 27 2.00 31.11 -5.08
N HIS A 28 1.92 31.65 -6.30
CA HIS A 28 2.78 31.23 -7.41
C HIS A 28 4.26 31.36 -7.08
N ASP A 29 4.67 32.47 -6.48
CA ASP A 29 6.07 32.71 -6.10
C ASP A 29 6.49 31.94 -4.82
N VAL A 30 5.55 31.27 -4.15
CA VAL A 30 5.80 30.51 -2.93
C VAL A 30 6.08 29.04 -3.24
N ILE A 31 5.50 28.50 -4.31
CA ILE A 31 5.65 27.10 -4.69
C ILE A 31 6.83 26.94 -5.62
N THR A 32 7.74 26.04 -5.27
CA THR A 32 8.86 25.68 -6.12
C THR A 32 8.86 24.18 -6.40
N PHE A 33 9.48 23.79 -7.51
CA PHE A 33 9.71 22.39 -7.82
C PHE A 33 11.08 22.24 -8.49
N ASN A 34 11.66 21.06 -8.33
CA ASN A 34 12.99 20.73 -8.82
C ASN A 34 13.00 19.28 -9.32
N VAL A 35 13.83 19.01 -10.33
CA VAL A 35 14.20 17.66 -10.73
C VAL A 35 15.70 17.48 -10.51
N THR A 36 16.07 16.79 -9.43
CA THR A 36 17.46 16.41 -9.12
C THR A 36 17.57 14.88 -9.13
N ASP A 37 18.60 14.34 -9.76
CA ASP A 37 18.82 12.89 -9.89
C ASP A 37 17.59 12.11 -10.39
N SER A 38 16.85 12.70 -11.35
CA SER A 38 15.59 12.16 -11.89
C SER A 38 14.42 12.07 -10.90
N VAL A 39 14.53 12.74 -9.74
CA VAL A 39 13.46 12.85 -8.75
C VAL A 39 12.84 14.24 -8.83
N LEU A 40 11.58 14.30 -9.26
CA LEU A 40 10.73 15.48 -9.10
C LEU A 40 10.29 15.62 -7.65
N SER A 41 10.53 16.80 -7.07
CA SER A 41 10.05 17.21 -5.75
C SER A 41 9.44 18.63 -5.78
N PHE A 42 8.62 18.93 -4.79
CA PHE A 42 7.97 20.23 -4.58
C PHE A 42 8.36 20.76 -3.20
N ASP A 43 8.35 22.07 -3.03
CA ASP A 43 8.66 22.74 -1.76
C ASP A 43 7.95 24.11 -1.69
N PHE A 44 7.70 24.61 -0.49
CA PHE A 44 7.25 25.98 -0.27
C PHE A 44 8.39 26.86 0.28
N LEU A 45 8.72 27.94 -0.43
CA LEU A 45 9.70 28.93 0.05
C LEU A 45 9.27 29.64 1.34
N LYS A 46 7.95 29.66 1.62
CA LYS A 46 7.34 30.23 2.81
C LYS A 46 6.15 29.39 3.23
N ARG A 47 5.93 29.26 4.54
CA ARG A 47 4.78 28.56 5.09
C ARG A 47 3.46 29.17 4.59
N ILE A 48 2.61 28.36 3.97
CA ILE A 48 1.25 28.73 3.57
C ILE A 48 0.30 28.41 4.72
N THR A 49 -0.34 29.44 5.31
CA THR A 49 -1.33 29.25 6.40
C THR A 49 -2.75 29.03 5.89
N SER A 50 -3.09 29.56 4.72
CA SER A 50 -4.38 29.39 4.06
C SER A 50 -4.25 29.56 2.55
N LYS A 51 -5.14 28.90 1.78
CA LYS A 51 -5.20 28.95 0.31
C LYS A 51 -6.65 28.73 -0.12
N LYS A 52 -7.12 29.45 -1.14
CA LYS A 52 -8.42 29.17 -1.78
C LYS A 52 -8.26 28.06 -2.80
N ARG A 53 -7.16 28.06 -3.56
CA ARG A 53 -6.84 27.01 -4.54
C ARG A 53 -5.36 26.63 -4.50
N LEU A 54 -5.09 25.33 -4.51
CA LEU A 54 -3.80 24.77 -4.88
C LEU A 54 -4.05 23.40 -5.49
N SER A 55 -3.92 23.32 -6.81
CA SER A 55 -3.97 22.08 -7.56
C SER A 55 -2.69 21.96 -8.36
N ILE A 56 -2.02 20.81 -8.23
CA ILE A 56 -0.81 20.51 -8.97
C ILE A 56 -1.08 19.26 -9.81
N LYS A 57 -0.82 19.35 -11.11
CA LYS A 57 -0.88 18.20 -12.02
C LYS A 57 0.49 17.93 -12.59
N VAL A 58 0.89 16.66 -12.59
CA VAL A 58 2.16 16.22 -13.15
C VAL A 58 1.93 15.19 -14.23
N ASN A 59 2.34 15.54 -15.45
CA ASN A 59 2.48 14.58 -16.53
C ASN A 59 3.81 13.84 -16.36
N TYR A 60 3.75 12.52 -16.23
CA TYR A 60 4.91 11.65 -16.19
C TYR A 60 4.99 10.78 -17.45
N THR A 61 6.20 10.34 -17.80
CA THR A 61 6.42 9.43 -18.94
C THR A 61 6.71 8.00 -18.44
N ASN A 62 7.08 7.09 -19.33
CA ASN A 62 7.37 5.68 -19.01
C ASN A 62 8.52 5.46 -18.00
N THR A 63 9.18 6.52 -17.54
CA THR A 63 10.32 6.45 -16.61
C THR A 63 9.92 6.46 -15.14
N LEU A 64 8.64 6.73 -14.81
CA LEU A 64 8.19 6.75 -13.42
C LEU A 64 8.20 5.33 -12.82
N LYS A 65 9.10 5.11 -11.87
CA LYS A 65 9.26 3.83 -11.17
C LYS A 65 8.99 3.89 -9.67
N THR A 66 9.05 5.09 -9.08
CA THR A 66 8.96 5.26 -7.63
C THR A 66 8.21 6.52 -7.25
N ILE A 67 7.31 6.37 -6.29
CA ILE A 67 6.62 7.45 -5.59
C ILE A 67 6.97 7.36 -4.12
N THR A 68 7.46 8.46 -3.56
CA THR A 68 7.70 8.60 -2.12
C THR A 68 6.83 9.74 -1.61
N THR A 69 6.08 9.51 -0.55
CA THR A 69 5.25 10.52 0.11
C THR A 69 5.57 10.60 1.61
N LYS A 70 5.49 11.80 2.18
CA LYS A 70 5.71 12.09 3.59
C LYS A 70 4.70 13.13 4.11
N ASP A 71 4.60 13.26 5.42
CA ASP A 71 3.74 14.20 6.14
C ASP A 71 2.27 14.04 5.75
N ASN A 72 1.67 14.99 5.05
CA ASN A 72 0.27 14.96 4.65
C ASN A 72 0.11 14.98 3.12
N ALA A 73 1.15 14.58 2.38
CA ALA A 73 1.14 14.59 0.93
C ALA A 73 0.07 13.62 0.39
N GLU A 74 -0.70 14.10 -0.58
CA GLU A 74 -1.74 13.35 -1.26
C GLU A 74 -1.38 13.22 -2.74
N ILE A 75 -1.51 11.99 -3.26
CA ILE A 75 -1.27 11.71 -4.67
C ILE A 75 -2.37 10.83 -5.24
N ASN A 76 -2.91 11.27 -6.37
CA ASN A 76 -3.94 10.57 -7.12
C ASN A 76 -3.49 10.32 -8.55
N ALA A 77 -3.37 9.05 -8.96
CA ALA A 77 -3.07 8.72 -10.34
C ALA A 77 -4.36 8.65 -11.17
N ILE A 78 -4.52 9.58 -12.09
CA ILE A 78 -5.72 9.68 -12.95
C ILE A 78 -5.70 8.60 -14.04
N SER A 79 -4.50 8.17 -14.46
CA SER A 79 -4.31 7.12 -15.47
C SER A 79 -3.54 5.92 -14.89
N PRO A 80 -3.86 4.68 -15.33
CA PRO A 80 -3.10 3.48 -14.98
C PRO A 80 -1.58 3.64 -15.14
N ILE A 81 -0.84 3.33 -14.08
CA ILE A 81 0.62 3.26 -14.13
C ILE A 81 1.03 1.93 -14.77
N LYS A 82 1.90 1.98 -15.78
CA LYS A 82 2.46 0.78 -16.43
C LYS A 82 3.98 0.81 -16.34
N SER A 83 4.57 -0.21 -15.72
CA SER A 83 6.03 -0.34 -15.60
C SER A 83 6.42 -1.78 -15.29
N ASN A 84 7.66 -2.19 -15.53
CA ASN A 84 8.12 -3.53 -15.13
C ASN A 84 8.26 -3.67 -13.61
N THR A 85 8.67 -2.58 -12.95
CA THR A 85 8.80 -2.50 -11.50
C THR A 85 8.28 -1.17 -11.01
N PHE A 86 7.46 -1.20 -9.97
CA PHE A 86 6.92 0.00 -9.35
C PHE A 86 7.02 -0.06 -7.83
N LYS A 87 7.52 1.03 -7.23
CA LYS A 87 7.73 1.15 -5.78
C LYS A 87 6.96 2.34 -5.20
N ILE A 88 6.34 2.13 -4.06
CA ILE A 88 5.70 3.17 -3.26
C ILE A 88 6.33 3.18 -1.86
N ASN A 89 6.77 4.36 -1.41
CA ASN A 89 7.15 4.60 -0.02
C ASN A 89 6.21 5.65 0.57
N ALA A 90 5.31 5.26 1.47
CA ALA A 90 4.33 6.17 2.06
C ALA A 90 4.61 6.36 3.56
N ASN A 91 4.80 7.59 4.01
CA ASN A 91 5.14 7.89 5.40
C ASN A 91 4.13 8.85 6.05
N ASP A 92 4.09 8.85 7.37
CA ASP A 92 3.27 9.76 8.18
C ASP A 92 1.79 9.71 7.77
N ALA A 93 1.11 10.83 7.57
CA ALA A 93 -0.32 10.89 7.23
C ALA A 93 -0.60 10.92 5.71
N SER A 94 0.37 10.51 4.88
CA SER A 94 0.25 10.52 3.41
C SER A 94 -0.96 9.75 2.90
N LYS A 95 -1.52 10.20 1.77
CA LYS A 95 -2.61 9.51 1.06
C LYS A 95 -2.25 9.20 -0.37
N ILE A 96 -2.56 7.99 -0.81
CA ILE A 96 -2.21 7.50 -2.15
C ILE A 96 -3.42 6.78 -2.75
N ASN A 97 -3.81 7.13 -3.98
CA ASN A 97 -4.82 6.41 -4.75
C ASN A 97 -4.33 6.16 -6.19
N MET A 98 -4.19 4.88 -6.58
CA MET A 98 -3.63 4.53 -7.89
C MET A 98 -4.18 3.22 -8.45
N TYR A 99 -4.19 3.13 -9.78
CA TYR A 99 -4.26 1.88 -10.53
C TYR A 99 -2.86 1.55 -11.09
N VAL A 100 -2.34 0.36 -10.84
CA VAL A 100 -0.98 -0.04 -11.20
C VAL A 100 -0.99 -1.40 -11.91
N ASN A 101 -0.35 -1.45 -13.07
CA ASN A 101 -0.02 -2.67 -13.80
C ASN A 101 1.50 -2.83 -13.85
N THR A 102 2.04 -3.85 -13.17
CA THR A 102 3.48 -4.04 -13.11
C THR A 102 3.89 -5.49 -12.97
N THR A 103 5.12 -5.88 -13.31
CA THR A 103 5.58 -7.24 -13.01
C THR A 103 5.88 -7.37 -11.51
N ASN A 104 6.62 -6.41 -10.95
CA ASN A 104 7.07 -6.42 -9.57
C ASN A 104 6.64 -5.15 -8.84
N PHE A 105 5.80 -5.30 -7.81
CA PHE A 105 5.31 -4.21 -7.00
C PHE A 105 5.89 -4.26 -5.59
N GLU A 106 6.35 -3.11 -5.09
CA GLU A 106 6.82 -2.96 -3.71
C GLU A 106 6.12 -1.76 -3.04
N LEU A 107 5.53 -1.99 -1.86
CA LEU A 107 4.99 -0.94 -1.02
C LEU A 107 5.63 -1.01 0.37
N THR A 108 6.20 0.10 0.81
CA THR A 108 6.57 0.33 2.21
C THR A 108 5.70 1.46 2.76
N GLY A 109 5.01 1.21 3.88
CA GLY A 109 4.15 2.17 4.57
C GLY A 109 4.50 2.30 6.04
N LYS A 110 4.63 3.53 6.55
CA LYS A 110 4.93 3.80 7.96
C LYS A 110 4.13 5.00 8.48
N GLY A 111 3.76 5.00 9.76
CA GLY A 111 3.01 6.09 10.39
C GLY A 111 1.50 5.90 10.28
N LYS A 112 0.77 6.85 9.70
CA LYS A 112 -0.70 6.86 9.58
C LYS A 112 -1.17 6.87 8.11
N CYS A 113 -0.32 6.42 7.20
CA CYS A 113 -0.54 6.59 5.76
C CYS A 113 -1.74 5.76 5.31
N LYS A 114 -2.50 6.28 4.34
CA LYS A 114 -3.67 5.61 3.76
C LYS A 114 -3.44 5.38 2.28
N ILE A 115 -3.30 4.12 1.89
CA ILE A 115 -3.03 3.72 0.52
C ILE A 115 -4.25 2.95 -0.02
N THR A 116 -4.72 3.35 -1.19
CA THR A 116 -5.78 2.67 -1.95
C THR A 116 -5.23 2.27 -3.31
N LEU A 117 -5.26 0.97 -3.64
CA LEU A 117 -4.66 0.46 -4.88
C LEU A 117 -5.56 -0.53 -5.61
N ASN A 118 -5.62 -0.40 -6.93
CA ASN A 118 -6.00 -1.47 -7.85
C ASN A 118 -4.74 -1.98 -8.53
N LEU A 119 -4.36 -3.24 -8.29
CA LEU A 119 -3.04 -3.76 -8.67
C LEU A 119 -3.18 -5.03 -9.51
N ASN A 120 -2.63 -5.01 -10.73
CA ASN A 120 -2.37 -6.22 -11.50
C ASN A 120 -0.86 -6.44 -11.57
N CYS A 121 -0.38 -7.54 -11.00
CA CYS A 121 1.06 -7.83 -11.00
C CYS A 121 1.42 -9.31 -11.03
N GLU A 122 2.70 -9.64 -11.19
CA GLU A 122 3.15 -11.02 -10.96
C GLU A 122 3.53 -11.22 -9.50
N ASN A 123 4.39 -10.34 -8.98
CA ASN A 123 4.89 -10.39 -7.61
C ASN A 123 4.59 -9.07 -6.89
N MET A 124 4.04 -9.15 -5.68
CA MET A 124 3.88 -8.01 -4.79
C MET A 124 4.51 -8.25 -3.43
N THR A 125 5.16 -7.23 -2.89
CA THR A 125 5.65 -7.18 -1.50
C THR A 125 5.10 -5.92 -0.84
N VAL A 126 4.46 -6.11 0.32
CA VAL A 126 3.87 -5.04 1.13
C VAL A 126 4.46 -5.13 2.53
N SER A 127 5.13 -4.06 2.98
CA SER A 127 5.59 -3.90 4.35
C SER A 127 4.93 -2.69 4.98
N LEU A 128 4.11 -2.89 6.01
CA LEU A 128 3.41 -1.82 6.71
C LEU A 128 3.75 -1.84 8.20
N LYS A 129 3.95 -0.65 8.77
CA LYS A 129 4.27 -0.46 10.19
C LYS A 129 3.45 0.69 10.79
N ASP A 130 3.32 0.70 12.11
CA ASP A 130 2.54 1.65 12.90
C ASP A 130 1.06 1.57 12.49
N TYR A 131 0.38 2.69 12.29
CA TYR A 131 -1.04 2.76 11.91
C TYR A 131 -1.25 2.82 10.39
N ALA A 132 -0.28 2.38 9.59
CA ALA A 132 -0.39 2.39 8.13
C ALA A 132 -1.55 1.49 7.66
N LYS A 133 -2.33 1.98 6.69
CA LYS A 133 -3.51 1.30 6.14
C LYS A 133 -3.42 1.11 4.63
N LEU A 134 -3.69 -0.10 4.17
CA LEU A 134 -3.83 -0.44 2.76
C LEU A 134 -5.23 -1.00 2.49
N ASN A 135 -5.95 -0.39 1.54
CA ASN A 135 -7.14 -0.98 0.92
C ASN A 135 -6.79 -1.33 -0.52
N THR A 136 -6.91 -2.59 -0.93
CA THR A 136 -6.49 -2.96 -2.28
C THR A 136 -7.32 -4.08 -2.90
N GLN A 137 -7.48 -3.99 -4.22
CA GLN A 137 -7.94 -5.08 -5.07
C GLN A 137 -6.77 -5.55 -5.92
N ILE A 138 -6.47 -6.85 -5.88
CA ILE A 138 -5.31 -7.42 -6.57
C ILE A 138 -5.67 -8.53 -7.55
N ASN A 139 -4.86 -8.66 -8.59
CA ASN A 139 -4.66 -9.88 -9.35
C ASN A 139 -3.16 -10.16 -9.40
N SER A 140 -2.70 -11.24 -8.77
CA SER A 140 -1.27 -11.56 -8.75
C SER A 140 -0.94 -13.05 -8.76
N LYS A 141 0.33 -13.41 -8.95
CA LYS A 141 0.81 -14.79 -8.78
C LYS A 141 1.36 -15.01 -7.37
N LYS A 142 2.12 -14.05 -6.86
CA LYS A 142 2.77 -14.15 -5.54
C LYS A 142 2.58 -12.87 -4.75
N SER A 143 2.12 -13.00 -3.51
CA SER A 143 1.91 -11.87 -2.61
C SER A 143 2.60 -12.08 -1.27
N GLN A 144 3.36 -11.09 -0.82
CA GLN A 144 3.96 -11.09 0.52
C GLN A 144 3.47 -9.86 1.30
N PHE A 145 3.03 -10.09 2.54
CA PHE A 145 2.58 -9.06 3.47
C PHE A 145 3.33 -9.19 4.78
N ILE A 146 3.96 -8.10 5.20
CA ILE A 146 4.71 -8.00 6.45
C ILE A 146 4.13 -6.82 7.22
N LEU A 147 3.40 -7.10 8.30
CA LEU A 147 2.62 -6.11 9.04
C LEU A 147 3.06 -6.05 10.50
N TYR A 148 3.45 -4.86 10.96
CA TYR A 148 3.88 -4.62 12.33
C TYR A 148 3.10 -3.47 12.99
N GLU A 149 2.95 -3.54 14.32
CA GLU A 149 2.58 -2.40 15.18
C GLU A 149 1.26 -1.70 14.83
N LYS A 150 0.15 -2.44 14.69
CA LYS A 150 -1.20 -1.95 14.32
C LYS A 150 -1.41 -1.64 12.84
N ALA A 151 -0.50 -2.09 11.98
CA ALA A 151 -0.68 -1.98 10.54
C ALA A 151 -1.92 -2.76 10.08
N ASN A 152 -2.64 -2.22 9.10
CA ASN A 152 -3.92 -2.78 8.67
C ASN A 152 -3.98 -2.94 7.14
N VAL A 153 -4.33 -4.14 6.70
CA VAL A 153 -4.60 -4.44 5.29
C VAL A 153 -6.05 -4.91 5.15
N ASN A 154 -6.77 -4.32 4.19
CA ASN A 154 -8.02 -4.84 3.67
C ASN A 154 -7.83 -5.13 2.18
N ILE A 155 -8.02 -6.38 1.79
CA ILE A 155 -7.67 -6.86 0.46
C ILE A 155 -8.72 -7.80 -0.12
N ASN A 156 -8.93 -7.68 -1.43
CA ASN A 156 -9.75 -8.60 -2.20
C ASN A 156 -9.08 -8.94 -3.55
N GLY A 157 -9.64 -9.92 -4.25
CA GLY A 157 -9.19 -10.33 -5.58
C GLY A 157 -8.59 -11.74 -5.60
N TYR A 158 -7.48 -11.92 -6.31
CA TYR A 158 -6.89 -13.25 -6.54
C TYR A 158 -5.36 -13.26 -6.40
N THR A 159 -4.83 -14.33 -5.81
CA THR A 159 -3.40 -14.66 -5.87
C THR A 159 -3.16 -16.17 -5.86
N ASP A 160 -2.15 -16.67 -6.56
CA ASP A 160 -1.81 -18.10 -6.49
C ASP A 160 -1.18 -18.45 -5.13
N THR A 161 -0.32 -17.57 -4.61
CA THR A 161 0.38 -17.82 -3.33
C THR A 161 0.44 -16.56 -2.49
N ALA A 162 0.20 -16.70 -1.18
CA ALA A 162 0.37 -15.61 -0.22
C ALA A 162 1.23 -16.03 0.98
N THR A 163 2.15 -15.16 1.38
CA THR A 163 2.84 -15.22 2.68
C THR A 163 2.42 -14.01 3.49
N ILE A 164 1.85 -14.24 4.67
CA ILE A 164 1.28 -13.18 5.52
C ILE A 164 1.91 -13.28 6.90
N GLU A 165 2.60 -12.23 7.32
CA GLU A 165 3.13 -12.06 8.66
C GLU A 165 2.45 -10.86 9.31
N ALA A 166 1.75 -11.10 10.42
CA ALA A 166 1.13 -10.06 11.24
C ALA A 166 1.65 -10.16 12.67
N ASN A 167 2.25 -9.08 13.15
CA ASN A 167 2.89 -9.04 14.45
C ASN A 167 2.51 -7.74 15.21
N ASN A 168 2.33 -7.86 16.53
CA ASN A 168 2.08 -6.75 17.44
C ASN A 168 0.85 -5.90 17.04
N SER A 169 -0.35 -6.43 17.26
CA SER A 169 -1.62 -5.75 16.96
C SER A 169 -1.89 -5.46 15.48
N ALA A 170 -1.08 -5.97 14.55
CA ALA A 170 -1.36 -5.86 13.13
C ALA A 170 -2.56 -6.72 12.70
N THR A 171 -3.26 -6.28 11.65
CA THR A 171 -4.48 -6.92 11.14
C THR A 171 -4.43 -7.08 9.63
N PHE A 172 -4.70 -8.30 9.15
CA PHE A 172 -4.88 -8.61 7.73
C PHE A 172 -6.31 -9.11 7.48
N ILE A 173 -7.05 -8.47 6.57
CA ILE A 173 -8.43 -8.83 6.20
C ILE A 173 -8.47 -9.13 4.69
N GLY A 174 -8.43 -10.41 4.36
CA GLY A 174 -8.45 -10.95 3.00
C GLY A 174 -9.49 -12.06 2.80
N LYS A 175 -10.66 -11.97 3.46
CA LYS A 175 -11.75 -12.96 3.29
C LYS A 175 -12.26 -13.05 1.85
N ASP A 176 -12.11 -11.97 1.09
CA ASP A 176 -12.51 -11.85 -0.32
C ASP A 176 -11.27 -11.88 -1.26
N LEU A 177 -10.12 -12.31 -0.74
CA LEU A 177 -8.91 -12.60 -1.51
C LEU A 177 -8.79 -14.11 -1.70
N THR A 178 -9.21 -14.61 -2.86
CA THR A 178 -9.11 -16.02 -3.20
C THR A 178 -7.63 -16.39 -3.39
N THR A 179 -7.12 -17.24 -2.50
CA THR A 179 -5.71 -17.66 -2.52
C THR A 179 -5.59 -19.18 -2.61
N LYS A 180 -4.75 -19.73 -3.51
CA LYS A 180 -4.57 -21.19 -3.57
C LYS A 180 -3.76 -21.71 -2.39
N ASN A 181 -2.56 -21.18 -2.18
CA ASN A 181 -1.65 -21.65 -1.14
C ASN A 181 -1.21 -20.51 -0.23
N VAL A 182 -1.30 -20.72 1.08
CA VAL A 182 -1.03 -19.69 2.09
C VAL A 182 -0.01 -20.15 3.12
N ILE A 183 0.89 -19.25 3.50
CA ILE A 183 1.65 -19.32 4.75
C ILE A 183 1.22 -18.14 5.61
N ALA A 184 0.70 -18.40 6.81
CA ALA A 184 0.18 -17.37 7.71
C ALA A 184 0.84 -17.46 9.10
N THR A 185 1.45 -16.35 9.51
CA THR A 185 2.12 -16.20 10.80
C THR A 185 1.48 -15.04 11.57
N ALA A 186 0.87 -15.32 12.73
CA ALA A 186 0.26 -14.31 13.59
C ALA A 186 0.88 -14.34 15.00
N GLU A 187 1.45 -13.22 15.43
CA GLU A 187 2.23 -13.15 16.68
C GLU A 187 1.79 -12.00 17.60
N ILE A 188 2.01 -12.23 18.90
CA ILE A 188 1.71 -11.30 20.00
C ILE A 188 0.20 -11.08 20.19
N SER A 189 -0.43 -10.31 19.30
CA SER A 189 -1.84 -9.91 19.43
C SER A 189 -2.46 -9.54 18.09
N SER A 190 -2.15 -10.34 17.06
CA SER A 190 -2.46 -10.03 15.69
C SER A 190 -3.59 -10.88 15.13
N ASP A 191 -4.32 -10.32 14.17
CA ASP A 191 -5.47 -10.96 13.56
C ASP A 191 -5.27 -11.12 12.05
N ILE A 192 -5.38 -12.35 11.56
CA ILE A 192 -5.37 -12.65 10.13
C ILE A 192 -6.70 -13.29 9.78
N THR A 193 -7.41 -12.71 8.81
CA THR A 193 -8.61 -13.29 8.21
C THR A 193 -8.38 -13.48 6.72
N LEU A 194 -8.53 -14.70 6.20
CA LEU A 194 -8.22 -15.00 4.79
C LEU A 194 -9.10 -16.10 4.21
N GLU A 195 -9.10 -16.22 2.88
CA GLU A 195 -9.58 -17.40 2.16
C GLU A 195 -8.41 -18.19 1.56
N ALA A 196 -8.42 -19.51 1.74
CA ALA A 196 -7.49 -20.43 1.10
C ALA A 196 -8.23 -21.58 0.41
N ILE A 197 -7.76 -22.00 -0.76
CA ILE A 197 -8.41 -23.04 -1.58
C ILE A 197 -7.73 -24.40 -1.41
N ASP A 198 -6.42 -24.48 -1.62
CA ASP A 198 -5.70 -25.75 -1.65
C ASP A 198 -5.04 -26.05 -0.30
N ASN A 199 -4.12 -25.17 0.13
CA ASN A 199 -3.29 -25.42 1.32
C ASN A 199 -3.12 -24.17 2.17
N ILE A 200 -3.01 -24.36 3.48
CA ILE A 200 -2.54 -23.33 4.42
C ILE A 200 -1.60 -23.91 5.47
N ALA A 201 -0.43 -23.28 5.63
CA ALA A 201 0.49 -23.51 6.74
C ALA A 201 0.38 -22.38 7.77
N ILE A 202 0.29 -22.74 9.06
CA ILE A 202 -0.06 -21.80 10.13
C ILE A 202 0.97 -21.81 11.25
N GLU A 203 1.37 -20.61 11.67
CA GLU A 203 2.04 -20.35 12.94
C GLU A 203 1.31 -19.26 13.73
N ALA A 204 0.93 -19.54 14.97
CA ALA A 204 0.29 -18.57 15.85
C ALA A 204 0.82 -18.61 17.29
N SER A 205 0.98 -17.43 17.89
CA SER A 205 1.45 -17.23 19.28
C SER A 205 0.82 -16.00 19.94
N GLY A 206 1.02 -15.82 21.24
CA GLY A 206 0.42 -14.75 22.03
C GLY A 206 -1.08 -14.91 22.22
N ASN A 207 -1.87 -13.87 21.94
CA ASN A 207 -3.33 -13.92 21.90
C ASN A 207 -3.91 -13.70 20.48
N SER A 208 -3.11 -14.05 19.47
CA SER A 208 -3.43 -13.86 18.05
C SER A 208 -4.52 -14.80 17.53
N THR A 209 -5.25 -14.38 16.50
CA THR A 209 -6.29 -15.19 15.84
C THR A 209 -6.06 -15.31 14.34
N ILE A 210 -6.17 -16.54 13.81
CA ILE A 210 -6.21 -16.80 12.37
C ILE A 210 -7.59 -17.36 12.00
N SER A 211 -8.36 -16.59 11.24
CA SER A 211 -9.69 -16.92 10.75
C SER A 211 -9.64 -17.32 9.28
N ILE A 212 -10.16 -18.51 8.94
CA ILE A 212 -9.98 -19.16 7.64
C ILE A 212 -11.33 -19.40 6.97
N TYR A 213 -11.47 -18.85 5.77
CA TYR A 213 -12.51 -19.15 4.79
C TYR A 213 -11.97 -20.15 3.74
N GLY A 214 -12.88 -20.80 2.99
CA GLY A 214 -12.53 -21.91 2.09
C GLY A 214 -12.31 -23.23 2.83
N ASN A 215 -11.94 -24.29 2.11
CA ASN A 215 -11.75 -25.64 2.66
C ASN A 215 -10.37 -26.22 2.28
N PRO A 216 -9.27 -25.55 2.65
CA PRO A 216 -7.92 -26.00 2.32
C PRO A 216 -7.50 -27.18 3.22
N GLU A 217 -6.44 -27.87 2.84
CA GLU A 217 -5.65 -28.66 3.77
C GLU A 217 -4.93 -27.73 4.76
N ILE A 218 -5.03 -28.01 6.06
CA ILE A 218 -4.50 -27.16 7.13
C ILE A 218 -3.32 -27.84 7.83
N ALA A 219 -2.13 -27.26 7.68
CA ALA A 219 -0.92 -27.67 8.39
C ALA A 219 -0.58 -26.69 9.52
N VAL A 220 -0.84 -27.07 10.77
CA VAL A 220 -0.45 -26.25 11.94
C VAL A 220 0.99 -26.57 12.33
N LYS A 221 1.90 -25.59 12.14
CA LYS A 221 3.32 -25.71 12.46
C LYS A 221 3.63 -25.24 13.88
N ARG A 222 2.92 -24.21 14.36
CA ARG A 222 3.05 -23.67 15.72
C ARG A 222 1.72 -23.09 16.18
N LEU A 223 1.28 -23.46 17.39
CA LEU A 223 0.09 -22.90 18.03
C LEU A 223 0.33 -22.90 19.54
N VAL A 224 0.61 -21.74 20.12
CA VAL A 224 1.01 -21.60 21.52
C VAL A 224 0.28 -20.47 22.23
N ASP A 225 0.46 -20.38 23.55
CA ASP A 225 -0.17 -19.39 24.43
C ASP A 225 -1.70 -19.44 24.39
N THR A 226 -2.34 -18.33 24.05
CA THR A 226 -3.81 -18.21 23.95
C THR A 226 -4.29 -18.00 22.52
N SER A 227 -3.39 -18.24 21.55
CA SER A 227 -3.67 -18.06 20.13
C SER A 227 -4.72 -19.06 19.62
N LYS A 228 -5.45 -18.66 18.56
CA LYS A 228 -6.63 -19.39 18.09
C LYS A 228 -6.67 -19.50 16.58
N ILE A 229 -7.17 -20.64 16.10
CA ILE A 229 -7.53 -20.86 14.70
C ILE A 229 -9.06 -21.02 14.63
N GLN A 230 -9.70 -20.28 13.73
CA GLN A 230 -11.15 -20.30 13.56
C GLN A 230 -11.52 -20.59 12.11
N LYS A 231 -12.33 -21.63 11.89
CA LYS A 231 -13.02 -21.79 10.60
C LYS A 231 -14.19 -20.80 10.53
N LYS A 232 -14.35 -20.13 9.39
CA LYS A 232 -15.50 -19.28 9.08
C LYS A 232 -16.26 -19.81 7.86
N LEU A 233 -17.53 -19.45 7.78
CA LEU A 233 -18.38 -19.63 6.60
C LEU A 233 -18.64 -18.25 6.00
N ARG A 234 -18.80 -18.19 4.68
CA ARG A 234 -19.24 -16.97 3.99
C ARG A 234 -20.68 -16.64 4.36
#